data_AF-A0A1H0HNP1-F1
#
_entry.id   AF-A0A1H0HNP1-F1
#
_cell.length_a   1.000
_cell.length_b   1.000
_cell.length_c   1.000
_cell.angle_alpha   90.00
_cell.angle_beta   90.00
_cell.angle_gamma   90.00
#
_symmetry.space_group_name_H-M   'P 1'
#
loop_
_entity.id
_entity.type
_entity.pdbx_description
1 polymer ?
#
loop_
_entity_poly.entity_id
_entity_poly.type
_entity_poly.pdbx_seq_one_letter_code
_entity_poly.pdbx_strand_id
1 'polypeptide(L)'
;WNLSHRACVIAWLKACVLYVANGMKWEKSIEEFIRWSLNYDLWCKMQFFGDDIRKAECAEDSRLVSPGPRSLLMLLPDEFTIEDAKRVRRQEGLTNEGKSCQNMIRQWVFRKHVLQITDYSYVKSDKYKK
;
A
#
# COMPACT_ATOMS: atom_id res chain seq x y z
N TRP A 1 13.17 3.66 -8.95
CA TRP A 1 13.99 4.71 -8.28
C TRP A 1 14.09 4.50 -6.76
N ASN A 2 14.52 3.33 -6.27
CA ASN A 2 14.60 3.07 -4.80
C ASN A 2 15.71 2.10 -4.34
N LEU A 3 16.30 1.31 -5.24
CA LEU A 3 17.23 0.24 -4.83
C LEU A 3 18.62 0.77 -4.47
N SER A 4 19.13 1.73 -5.25
CA SER A 4 20.44 2.35 -5.04
C SER A 4 20.48 3.25 -3.80
N HIS A 5 19.35 3.87 -3.43
CA HIS A 5 19.31 4.82 -2.32
C HIS A 5 19.70 4.19 -0.99
N ARG A 6 19.13 3.04 -0.63
CA ARG A 6 19.47 2.35 0.63
C ARG A 6 20.93 1.89 0.66
N ALA A 7 21.45 1.41 -0.47
CA ALA A 7 22.85 1.00 -0.58
C ALA A 7 23.80 2.19 -0.37
N CYS A 8 23.50 3.34 -0.97
CA CYS A 8 24.25 4.59 -0.78
C CYS A 8 24.23 5.07 0.68
N VAL A 9 23.07 5.03 1.34
CA VAL A 9 22.95 5.42 2.76
C VAL A 9 23.79 4.51 3.65
N ILE A 10 23.74 3.20 3.44
CA ILE A 10 24.55 2.24 4.22
C ILE A 10 26.05 2.48 3.99
N ALA A 11 26.46 2.68 2.73
CA ALA A 11 27.84 3.01 2.40
C ALA A 11 28.29 4.31 3.09
N TRP A 12 27.44 5.35 3.10
CA TRP A 12 27.72 6.59 3.80
C TRP A 12 27.84 6.42 5.33
N LEU A 13 26.95 5.64 5.95
CA LEU A 13 27.03 5.35 7.39
C LEU A 13 28.32 4.62 7.76
N LYS A 14 28.73 3.63 6.95
CA LYS A 14 30.05 2.97 7.11
C LYS A 14 31.19 3.98 7.00
N ALA A 15 31.10 4.93 6.07
CA ALA A 15 32.10 5.99 5.90
C ALA A 15 32.21 6.88 7.14
N CYS A 16 31.07 7.28 7.72
CA CYS A 16 31.02 8.07 8.95
C CYS A 16 31.69 7.35 10.12
N VAL A 17 31.38 6.05 10.30
CA VAL A 17 31.98 5.24 11.37
C VAL A 17 33.49 5.15 11.22
N LEU A 18 33.98 4.87 10.00
CA LEU A 18 35.43 4.79 9.72
C LEU A 18 36.12 6.14 9.89
N TYR A 19 35.47 7.22 9.48
CA TYR A 19 36.00 8.58 9.65
C TYR A 19 36.19 8.94 11.14
N VAL A 20 35.20 8.63 11.99
CA VAL A 20 35.30 8.86 13.43
C VAL A 20 36.36 7.96 14.06
N ALA A 21 36.41 6.67 13.68
CA ALA A 21 37.42 5.73 14.16
C ALA A 21 38.85 6.15 13.77
N ASN A 22 39.03 6.80 12.62
CA ASN A 22 40.31 7.34 12.18
C ASN A 22 40.63 8.75 12.74
N GLY A 23 40.03 9.13 13.87
CA GLY A 23 40.29 10.41 14.51
C GLY A 23 39.84 11.62 13.68
N MET A 24 38.70 11.48 12.99
CA MET A 24 38.14 12.52 12.11
C MET A 24 39.08 12.92 10.96
N LYS A 25 39.85 11.95 10.45
CA LYS A 25 40.69 12.11 9.26
C LYS A 25 40.21 11.22 8.15
N TRP A 26 39.99 11.83 6.98
CA TRP A 26 39.64 11.09 5.78
C TRP A 26 40.89 10.56 5.10
N GLU A 27 40.87 9.29 4.73
CA GLU A 27 41.94 8.63 4.00
C GLU A 27 41.41 7.96 2.74
N LYS A 28 42.28 7.81 1.75
CA LYS A 28 41.94 7.15 0.49
C LYS A 28 41.53 5.68 0.68
N SER A 29 42.11 5.00 1.68
CA SER A 29 41.74 3.64 2.09
C SER A 29 40.26 3.53 2.49
N ILE A 30 39.74 4.53 3.21
CA ILE A 30 38.32 4.61 3.60
C ILE A 30 37.47 4.76 2.35
N GLU A 31 37.84 5.68 1.45
CA GLU A 31 37.12 5.89 0.19
C GLU A 31 37.05 4.63 -0.68
N GLU A 32 38.19 3.95 -0.85
CA GLU A 32 38.29 2.71 -1.62
C GLU A 32 37.43 1.60 -1.01
N PHE A 33 37.48 1.43 0.32
CA PHE A 33 36.64 0.47 1.02
C PHE A 33 35.15 0.77 0.85
N ILE A 34 34.73 2.02 0.99
CA ILE A 34 33.32 2.40 0.88
C ILE A 34 32.80 2.18 -0.54
N ARG A 35 33.56 2.60 -1.55
CA ARG A 35 33.23 2.36 -2.97
C ARG A 35 33.12 0.87 -3.28
N TRP A 36 34.08 0.08 -2.81
CA TRP A 36 34.03 -1.38 -2.96
C TRP A 36 32.80 -1.97 -2.26
N SER A 37 32.51 -1.54 -1.02
CA SER A 37 31.38 -2.04 -0.24
C SER A 37 30.02 -1.70 -0.85
N LEU A 38 29.90 -0.54 -1.51
CA LEU A 38 28.70 -0.13 -2.23
C LEU A 38 28.49 -1.02 -3.45
N ASN A 39 29.54 -1.22 -4.25
CA ASN A 39 29.50 -2.09 -5.42
C ASN A 39 29.17 -3.54 -5.04
N TYR A 40 29.74 -4.02 -3.93
CA TYR A 40 29.43 -5.33 -3.37
C TYR A 40 27.94 -5.46 -2.99
N ASP A 41 27.38 -4.49 -2.25
CA ASP A 41 25.97 -4.54 -1.84
C ASP A 41 25.01 -4.49 -3.05
N LEU A 42 25.33 -3.65 -4.04
CA LEU A 42 24.56 -3.57 -5.29
C LEU A 42 24.65 -4.87 -6.09
N TRP A 43 25.84 -5.46 -6.18
CA TRP A 43 26.04 -6.73 -6.87
C TRP A 43 25.28 -7.86 -6.19
N CYS A 44 25.38 -8.01 -4.86
CA CYS A 44 24.62 -9.00 -4.11
C CYS A 44 23.12 -8.82 -4.31
N LYS A 45 22.61 -7.58 -4.26
CA LYS A 45 21.19 -7.30 -4.48
C LYS A 45 20.74 -7.72 -5.87
N MET A 46 21.51 -7.42 -6.91
CA MET A 46 21.17 -7.85 -8.27
C MET A 46 21.28 -9.36 -8.43
N GLN A 47 22.26 -10.00 -7.78
CA GLN A 47 22.45 -11.45 -7.86
C GLN A 47 21.30 -12.23 -7.23
N PHE A 48 20.81 -11.81 -6.06
CA PHE A 48 19.77 -12.53 -5.34
C PHE A 48 18.35 -12.08 -5.71
N PHE A 49 18.15 -10.79 -5.99
CA PHE A 49 16.82 -10.23 -6.23
C PHE A 49 16.64 -9.72 -7.66
N GLY A 50 17.63 -9.84 -8.55
CA GLY A 50 17.57 -9.27 -9.89
C GLY A 50 16.42 -9.82 -10.74
N ASP A 51 16.11 -11.11 -10.61
CA ASP A 51 14.97 -11.73 -11.30
C ASP A 51 13.64 -11.20 -10.78
N ASP A 52 13.50 -11.03 -9.46
CA ASP A 52 12.29 -10.50 -8.85
C ASP A 52 12.12 -9.01 -9.13
N ILE A 53 13.21 -8.25 -9.16
CA ILE A 53 13.23 -6.84 -9.58
C ILE A 53 12.81 -6.73 -11.05
N ARG A 54 13.37 -7.53 -11.95
CA ARG A 54 12.98 -7.53 -13.38
C ARG A 54 11.51 -7.93 -13.57
N LYS A 55 11.02 -8.92 -12.81
CA LYS A 55 9.60 -9.29 -12.82
C LYS A 55 8.71 -8.18 -12.26
N ALA A 56 9.16 -7.47 -11.21
CA ALA A 56 8.43 -6.36 -10.63
C ALA A 56 8.38 -5.15 -11.58
N GLU A 57 9.51 -4.78 -12.20
CA GLU A 57 9.61 -3.70 -13.19
C GLU A 57 8.79 -4.02 -14.45
N CYS A 58 8.83 -5.25 -14.98
CA CYS A 58 7.94 -5.66 -16.07
C CYS A 58 6.46 -5.75 -15.65
N ALA A 59 6.18 -5.95 -14.36
CA ALA A 59 4.83 -5.94 -13.82
C ALA A 59 4.35 -4.55 -13.39
N GLU A 60 5.16 -3.48 -13.55
CA GLU A 60 4.76 -2.11 -13.22
C GLU A 60 3.55 -1.63 -14.05
N ASP A 61 3.27 -2.24 -15.21
CA ASP A 61 2.02 -1.98 -15.95
C ASP A 61 0.78 -2.65 -15.32
N SER A 62 0.93 -3.50 -14.29
CA SER A 62 -0.17 -4.33 -13.77
C SER A 62 -0.35 -4.36 -12.24
N ARG A 63 0.53 -3.78 -11.41
CA ARG A 63 0.47 -4.01 -9.94
C ARG A 63 0.89 -2.86 -9.02
N LEU A 64 0.22 -1.71 -9.10
CA LEU A 64 0.17 -0.79 -7.95
C LEU A 64 -1.10 -0.83 -7.10
N VAL A 65 -2.09 -1.68 -7.41
CA VAL A 65 -3.13 -2.01 -6.43
C VAL A 65 -3.66 -3.41 -6.78
N SER A 66 -3.34 -4.45 -6.00
CA SER A 66 -4.36 -5.50 -5.87
C SER A 66 -5.54 -4.76 -5.24
N PRO A 67 -6.65 -4.51 -5.97
CA PRO A 67 -7.71 -3.67 -5.44
C PRO A 67 -8.04 -4.22 -4.07
N GLY A 68 -7.90 -3.40 -3.03
CA GLY A 68 -8.34 -3.80 -1.70
C GLY A 68 -9.76 -4.37 -1.80
N PRO A 69 -10.20 -5.19 -0.82
CA PRO A 69 -11.50 -5.85 -0.86
C PRO A 69 -12.57 -4.92 -1.42
N ARG A 70 -13.17 -5.30 -2.55
CA ARG A 70 -14.10 -4.44 -3.29
C ARG A 70 -15.20 -3.98 -2.32
N SER A 71 -15.46 -2.68 -2.25
CA SER A 71 -16.53 -2.15 -1.41
C SER A 71 -17.87 -2.72 -1.85
N LEU A 72 -18.63 -3.30 -0.91
CA LEU A 72 -19.99 -3.82 -1.16
C LEU A 72 -20.94 -2.73 -1.71
N LEU A 73 -20.63 -1.46 -1.47
CA LEU A 73 -21.38 -0.32 -2.00
C LEU A 73 -21.31 -0.24 -3.54
N MET A 74 -20.28 -0.81 -4.18
CA MET A 74 -20.20 -0.86 -5.65
C MET A 74 -21.26 -1.79 -6.26
N LEU A 75 -21.69 -2.82 -5.53
CA LEU A 75 -22.64 -3.83 -6.02
C LEU A 75 -24.10 -3.38 -5.86
N LEU A 76 -24.34 -2.36 -5.03
CA LEU A 76 -25.68 -1.81 -4.78
C LEU A 76 -26.06 -0.80 -5.87
N PRO A 77 -27.36 -0.64 -6.19
CA PRO A 77 -27.84 0.45 -7.03
C PRO A 77 -27.62 1.82 -6.39
N ASP A 78 -27.81 2.90 -7.16
CA ASP A 78 -27.64 4.28 -6.69
C ASP A 78 -28.61 4.65 -5.56
N GLU A 79 -29.82 4.11 -5.61
CA GLU A 79 -30.79 4.16 -4.52
C GLU A 79 -31.06 2.73 -4.05
N PHE A 80 -30.94 2.47 -2.76
CA PHE A 80 -31.08 1.12 -2.21
C PHE A 80 -31.72 1.11 -0.82
N THR A 81 -32.38 0.01 -0.49
CA THR A 81 -32.96 -0.23 0.83
C THR A 81 -32.04 -1.05 1.75
N ILE A 82 -32.34 -1.09 3.05
CA ILE A 82 -31.62 -1.97 3.99
C ILE A 82 -31.71 -3.44 3.58
N GLU A 83 -32.81 -3.85 2.96
CA GLU A 83 -33.01 -5.23 2.50
C GLU A 83 -32.10 -5.58 1.34
N ASP A 84 -31.91 -4.65 0.40
CA ASP A 84 -30.97 -4.80 -0.71
C ASP A 84 -29.53 -4.95 -0.20
N ALA A 85 -29.13 -4.16 0.79
CA ALA A 85 -27.81 -4.25 1.42
C ALA A 85 -27.59 -5.60 2.11
N LYS A 86 -28.60 -6.15 2.79
CA LYS A 86 -28.56 -7.50 3.39
C LYS A 86 -28.46 -8.59 2.32
N ARG A 87 -29.13 -8.44 1.17
CA ARG A 87 -29.07 -9.39 0.05
C ARG A 87 -27.66 -9.45 -0.53
N VAL A 88 -27.06 -8.30 -0.86
CA VAL A 88 -25.69 -8.22 -1.39
C VAL A 88 -24.68 -8.82 -0.41
N ARG A 89 -24.81 -8.50 0.88
CA ARG A 89 -23.95 -9.04 1.93
C ARG A 89 -24.01 -10.57 2.03
N ARG A 90 -25.21 -11.17 1.85
CA ARG A 90 -25.40 -12.63 1.81
C ARG A 90 -24.79 -13.26 0.55
N GLN A 91 -24.94 -12.61 -0.61
CA GLN A 91 -24.40 -13.09 -1.88
C GLN A 91 -22.86 -13.17 -1.84
N GLU A 92 -22.22 -12.23 -1.17
CA GLU A 92 -20.76 -12.19 -0.98
C GLU A 92 -20.27 -13.09 0.16
N GLY A 93 -21.15 -13.92 0.75
CA GLY A 93 -20.80 -14.87 1.81
C GLY A 93 -20.55 -14.25 3.18
N LEU A 94 -20.93 -12.98 3.40
CA LEU A 94 -20.78 -12.32 4.69
C LEU A 94 -22.00 -12.57 5.60
N THR A 95 -21.71 -12.77 6.89
CA THR A 95 -22.72 -12.97 7.92
C THR A 95 -23.61 -11.72 8.10
N ASN A 96 -24.92 -11.96 8.14
CA ASN A 96 -25.98 -10.96 8.35
C ASN A 96 -26.49 -10.92 9.80
N GLU A 97 -25.80 -11.59 10.73
CA GLU A 97 -26.22 -11.69 12.12
C GLU A 97 -26.14 -10.36 12.86
N GLY A 98 -27.12 -10.15 13.74
CA GLY A 98 -27.18 -8.99 14.63
C GLY A 98 -27.17 -7.63 13.92
N LYS A 99 -26.33 -6.73 14.40
CA LYS A 99 -26.24 -5.33 13.94
C LYS A 99 -25.18 -5.10 12.85
N SER A 100 -24.62 -6.17 12.28
CA SER A 100 -23.47 -6.09 11.36
C SER A 100 -23.76 -5.28 10.09
N CYS A 101 -24.92 -5.52 9.46
CA CYS A 101 -25.36 -4.76 8.29
C CYS A 101 -25.68 -3.29 8.63
N GLN A 102 -26.31 -3.03 9.78
CA GLN A 102 -26.60 -1.66 10.22
C GLN A 102 -25.32 -0.86 10.53
N ASN A 103 -24.33 -1.49 11.16
CA ASN A 103 -23.03 -0.87 11.46
C ASN A 103 -22.28 -0.51 10.17
N MET A 104 -22.33 -1.37 9.15
CA MET A 104 -21.77 -1.09 7.82
C MET A 104 -22.41 0.15 7.19
N ILE A 105 -23.75 0.21 7.17
CA ILE A 105 -24.49 1.37 6.62
C ILE A 105 -24.17 2.64 7.40
N ARG A 106 -24.13 2.58 8.74
CA ARG A 106 -23.73 3.72 9.60
C ARG A 106 -22.34 4.24 9.24
N GLN A 107 -21.38 3.36 8.96
CA GLN A 107 -20.06 3.80 8.51
C GLN A 107 -20.10 4.49 7.14
N TRP A 108 -20.91 4.01 6.20
CA TRP A 108 -21.06 4.66 4.89
C TRP A 108 -21.69 6.04 5.00
N VAL A 109 -22.68 6.20 5.88
CA VAL A 109 -23.30 7.50 6.20
C VAL A 109 -22.27 8.43 6.86
N PHE A 110 -21.56 7.96 7.90
CA PHE A 110 -20.54 8.76 8.59
C PHE A 110 -19.41 9.23 7.66
N ARG A 111 -18.94 8.37 6.75
CA ARG A 111 -17.91 8.70 5.75
C ARG A 111 -18.43 9.57 4.59
N LYS A 112 -19.74 9.85 4.57
CA LYS A 112 -20.44 10.59 3.52
C LYS A 112 -20.32 9.93 2.14
N HIS A 113 -20.36 8.60 2.10
CA HIS A 113 -20.49 7.87 0.83
C HIS A 113 -21.96 7.75 0.40
N VAL A 114 -22.86 7.78 1.38
CA VAL A 114 -24.30 7.55 1.22
C VAL A 114 -25.07 8.59 2.04
N LEU A 115 -26.19 9.05 1.51
CA LEU A 115 -27.17 9.94 2.15
C LEU A 115 -28.41 9.14 2.55
N GLN A 116 -28.93 9.41 3.73
CA GLN A 116 -30.17 8.78 4.21
C GLN A 116 -31.37 9.61 3.77
N ILE A 117 -32.30 9.00 3.03
CA ILE A 117 -33.56 9.65 2.61
C ILE A 117 -34.66 9.41 3.65
N THR A 118 -34.80 8.16 4.10
CA THR A 118 -35.81 7.71 5.08
C THR A 118 -35.15 6.72 6.04
N ASP A 119 -35.88 6.25 7.07
CA ASP A 119 -35.34 5.30 8.06
C ASP A 119 -34.75 4.02 7.43
N TYR A 120 -35.25 3.62 6.25
CA TYR A 120 -34.87 2.39 5.56
C TYR A 120 -34.32 2.58 4.12
N SER A 121 -34.20 3.82 3.64
CA SER A 121 -33.78 4.12 2.26
C SER A 121 -32.57 5.05 2.19
N TYR A 122 -31.68 4.75 1.25
CA TYR A 122 -30.34 5.33 1.15
C TYR A 122 -29.95 5.60 -0.31
N VAL A 123 -29.22 6.70 -0.55
CA VAL A 123 -28.73 7.08 -1.89
C VAL A 123 -27.24 7.35 -1.88
N LYS A 124 -26.52 6.88 -2.90
CA LYS A 124 -25.08 7.16 -3.06
C LYS A 124 -24.85 8.64 -3.30
N SER A 125 -23.94 9.22 -2.52
CA SER A 125 -23.54 10.62 -2.65
C SER A 125 -22.70 10.88 -3.91
N ASP A 126 -22.72 12.10 -4.42
CA ASP A 126 -21.86 12.53 -5.54
C ASP A 126 -20.36 12.38 -5.22
N LYS A 127 -19.99 12.44 -3.93
CA LYS A 127 -18.61 12.19 -3.47
C LYS A 127 -18.15 10.76 -3.74
N TYR A 128 -19.07 9.80 -3.75
CA TYR A 128 -18.76 8.40 -4.02
C TYR A 128 -18.81 8.05 -5.52
N LYS A 129 -19.59 8.79 -6.31
CA LYS A 129 -19.70 8.59 -7.75
C LYS A 129 -18.54 9.21 -8.55
N LYS A 130 -17.83 10.17 -7.97
CA LYS A 130 -16.59 10.76 -8.50
C LYS A 130 -15.40 9.86 -8.26
#